data_AF-A0A9Q8ZQ69-F1
#
_entry.id   AF-A0A9Q8ZQ69-F1
#
_cell.length_a   1.000
_cell.length_b   1.000
_cell.length_c   1.000
_cell.angle_alpha   90.00
_cell.angle_beta   90.00
_cell.angle_gamma   90.00
#
_symmetry.space_group_name_H-M   'P 1'
#
loop_
_entity.id
_entity.type
_entity.pdbx_description
1 polymer ?
#
loop_
_entity_poly.entity_id
_entity_poly.type
_entity_poly.pdbx_seq_one_letter_code
_entity_poly.pdbx_strand_id
1 'polypeptide(L)'
;MDITEFNYYQNLKSRLTKVQAELQEERQEYLDRMGNLSQLYNDYDVETTEQLANALNHGDDDQFTTEIETALTSHDQEFLLANVTTLNPSEAQVLASIQGEADDVATEASKVEKFYREFALPIIERLQNNRMIHVEDLTTSGSNSDTVVEINYFSTFDDFKEDFNGAAYVGEVIEQRLQDQKPISLIITEQNYPNEYDVTLMPENEEG
;
A
#
# COMPACT_ATOMS: atom_id res chain seq x y z
N MET A 1 7.82 -7.52 19.23
CA MET A 1 6.74 -7.05 18.36
C MET A 1 7.24 -7.11 16.92
N ASP A 2 6.39 -7.49 15.98
CA ASP A 2 6.71 -7.55 14.54
C ASP A 2 5.89 -6.50 13.77
N ILE A 3 6.42 -6.03 12.63
CA ILE A 3 5.70 -5.08 11.76
C ILE A 3 4.35 -5.63 11.29
N THR A 4 4.19 -6.95 11.21
CA THR A 4 2.95 -7.61 10.82
C THR A 4 1.82 -7.42 11.83
N GLU A 5 2.12 -6.97 13.05
CA GLU A 5 1.12 -6.61 14.08
C GLU A 5 0.46 -5.25 13.80
N PHE A 6 1.01 -4.45 12.88
CA PHE A 6 0.51 -3.12 12.50
C PHE A 6 -0.56 -3.22 11.40
N ASN A 7 -1.79 -2.84 11.73
CA ASN A 7 -2.95 -2.95 10.85
C ASN A 7 -2.80 -2.13 9.56
N TYR A 8 -2.20 -0.95 9.60
CA TYR A 8 -2.00 -0.12 8.40
C TYR A 8 -1.06 -0.81 7.41
N TYR A 9 0.05 -1.38 7.91
CA TYR A 9 0.97 -2.18 7.09
C TYR A 9 0.26 -3.39 6.47
N GLN A 10 -0.55 -4.13 7.25
CA GLN A 10 -1.33 -5.26 6.75
C GLN A 10 -2.34 -4.85 5.68
N ASN A 11 -3.03 -3.73 5.87
CA ASN A 11 -3.98 -3.20 4.89
C ASN A 11 -3.31 -2.86 3.57
N LEU A 12 -2.13 -2.22 3.60
CA LEU A 12 -1.35 -1.93 2.39
C LEU A 12 -0.88 -3.21 1.69
N LYS A 13 -0.40 -4.21 2.44
CA LYS A 13 -0.01 -5.51 1.89
C LYS A 13 -1.19 -6.23 1.24
N SER A 14 -2.35 -6.23 1.90
CA SER A 14 -3.58 -6.81 1.36
C SER A 14 -4.06 -6.08 0.10
N ARG A 15 -4.05 -4.74 0.10
CA ARG A 15 -4.41 -3.93 -1.07
C ARG A 15 -3.47 -4.21 -2.24
N LEU A 16 -2.16 -4.27 -2.00
CA LEU A 16 -1.19 -4.56 -3.05
C LEU A 16 -1.44 -5.94 -3.68
N THR A 17 -1.68 -6.97 -2.87
CA THR A 17 -2.04 -8.30 -3.40
C THR A 17 -3.31 -8.27 -4.23
N LYS A 18 -4.34 -7.52 -3.78
CA LYS A 18 -5.59 -7.39 -4.52
C LYS A 18 -5.41 -6.68 -5.86
N VAL A 19 -4.72 -5.55 -5.89
CA VAL A 19 -4.48 -4.78 -7.12
C VAL A 19 -3.58 -5.55 -8.09
N GLN A 20 -2.59 -6.30 -7.59
CA GLN A 20 -1.78 -7.18 -8.43
C GLN A 20 -2.59 -8.33 -9.04
N ALA A 21 -3.55 -8.89 -8.31
CA ALA A 21 -4.45 -9.91 -8.84
C ALA A 21 -5.37 -9.33 -9.93
N GLU A 22 -5.95 -8.16 -9.67
CA GLU A 22 -6.79 -7.41 -10.63
C GLU A 22 -6.01 -7.10 -11.93
N LEU A 23 -4.74 -6.68 -11.83
CA LEU A 23 -3.89 -6.46 -13.00
C LEU A 23 -3.65 -7.74 -13.81
N GLN A 24 -3.50 -8.89 -13.16
CA GLN A 24 -3.30 -10.17 -13.86
C GLN A 24 -4.60 -10.65 -14.52
N GLU A 25 -5.74 -10.44 -13.86
CA GLU A 25 -7.06 -10.73 -14.40
C GLU A 25 -7.31 -9.91 -15.66
N GLU A 26 -7.11 -8.59 -15.61
CA GLU A 26 -7.32 -7.70 -16.77
C GLU A 26 -6.39 -8.07 -17.94
N ARG A 27 -5.12 -8.40 -17.66
CA ARG A 27 -4.17 -8.88 -18.69
C ARG A 27 -4.66 -10.17 -19.34
N GLN A 28 -5.20 -11.10 -18.55
CA GLN A 28 -5.72 -12.35 -19.07
C GLN A 28 -6.99 -12.13 -19.90
N GLU A 29 -7.90 -11.26 -19.45
CA GLU A 29 -9.10 -10.90 -20.21
C GLU A 29 -8.78 -10.22 -21.55
N TYR A 30 -7.78 -9.34 -21.58
CA TYR A 30 -7.23 -8.81 -22.82
C TYR A 30 -6.70 -9.91 -23.73
N LEU A 31 -5.86 -10.81 -23.22
CA LEU A 31 -5.29 -11.91 -24.00
C LEU A 31 -6.36 -12.86 -24.53
N ASP A 32 -7.39 -13.15 -23.75
CA ASP A 32 -8.51 -14.01 -24.15
C ASP A 32 -9.32 -13.37 -25.28
N ARG A 33 -9.53 -12.05 -25.25
CA ARG A 33 -10.13 -11.30 -26.36
C ARG A 33 -9.25 -11.31 -27.60
N MET A 34 -7.95 -11.07 -27.44
CA MET A 34 -6.98 -11.08 -28.55
C MET A 34 -6.80 -12.48 -29.17
N GLY A 35 -7.02 -13.55 -28.39
CA GLY A 35 -7.02 -14.93 -28.86
C GLY A 35 -8.30 -15.34 -29.60
N ASN A 36 -9.40 -14.59 -29.43
CA ASN A 36 -10.68 -14.89 -30.08
C ASN A 36 -10.78 -14.21 -31.46
N LEU A 37 -10.03 -14.75 -32.43
CA LEU A 37 -9.99 -14.20 -33.80
C LEU A 37 -11.37 -14.07 -34.43
N SER A 38 -12.29 -15.00 -34.19
CA SER A 38 -13.64 -14.93 -34.74
C SER A 38 -14.41 -13.71 -34.24
N GLN A 39 -14.26 -13.36 -32.96
CA GLN A 39 -14.87 -12.14 -32.41
C GLN A 39 -14.19 -10.90 -32.98
N LEU A 40 -12.86 -10.88 -33.04
CA LEU A 40 -12.10 -9.75 -33.57
C LEU A 40 -12.42 -9.47 -35.05
N TYR A 41 -12.59 -10.51 -35.87
CA TYR A 41 -13.04 -10.38 -37.26
C TYR A 41 -14.38 -9.66 -37.35
N ASN A 42 -15.34 -10.01 -36.48
CA ASN A 42 -16.63 -9.34 -36.43
C ASN A 42 -16.53 -7.90 -35.91
N ASP A 43 -15.72 -7.66 -34.87
CA ASP A 43 -15.58 -6.33 -34.25
C ASP A 43 -14.93 -5.31 -35.20
N TYR A 44 -14.01 -5.77 -36.05
CA TYR A 44 -13.28 -4.94 -37.02
C TYR A 44 -13.85 -5.01 -38.45
N ASP A 45 -14.90 -5.80 -38.69
CA ASP A 45 -15.51 -6.03 -40.02
C ASP A 45 -14.50 -6.50 -41.08
N VAL A 46 -13.72 -7.53 -40.73
CA VAL A 46 -12.66 -8.13 -41.57
C VAL A 46 -12.79 -9.65 -41.65
N GLU A 47 -12.20 -10.27 -42.67
CA GLU A 47 -12.33 -11.71 -42.94
C GLU A 47 -11.04 -12.53 -42.71
N THR A 48 -9.89 -11.86 -42.60
CA THR A 48 -8.58 -12.53 -42.44
C THR A 48 -7.74 -11.91 -41.33
N THR A 49 -6.78 -12.67 -40.79
CA THR A 49 -5.82 -12.17 -39.80
C THR A 49 -4.95 -11.05 -40.36
N GLU A 50 -4.58 -11.10 -41.65
CA GLU A 50 -3.84 -10.03 -42.34
C GLU A 50 -4.64 -8.71 -42.33
N GLN A 51 -5.93 -8.75 -42.69
CA GLN A 51 -6.81 -7.58 -42.65
C GLN A 51 -7.00 -7.06 -41.23
N LEU A 52 -7.16 -7.96 -40.25
CA LEU A 52 -7.24 -7.60 -38.84
C LEU A 52 -5.96 -6.92 -38.35
N ALA A 53 -4.79 -7.48 -38.69
CA ALA A 53 -3.50 -6.93 -38.32
C ALA A 53 -3.28 -5.53 -38.92
N ASN A 54 -3.66 -5.33 -40.18
CA ASN A 54 -3.61 -4.04 -40.84
C ASN A 54 -4.57 -3.02 -40.17
N ALA A 55 -5.79 -3.45 -39.82
CA ALA A 55 -6.75 -2.61 -39.11
C ALA A 55 -6.26 -2.20 -37.71
N LEU A 56 -5.66 -3.13 -36.97
CA LEU A 56 -5.01 -2.87 -35.67
C LEU A 56 -3.79 -1.96 -35.79
N ASN A 57 -3.10 -1.98 -36.94
CA ASN A 57 -2.02 -1.06 -37.27
C ASN A 57 -2.50 0.19 -38.03
N HIS A 58 -3.75 0.60 -37.86
CA HIS A 58 -4.30 1.86 -38.42
C HIS A 58 -4.23 1.98 -39.95
N GLY A 59 -4.16 0.86 -40.69
CA GLY A 59 -4.07 0.87 -42.15
C GLY A 59 -2.65 0.75 -42.70
N ASP A 60 -1.62 0.78 -41.85
CA ASP A 60 -0.24 0.69 -42.28
C ASP A 60 0.10 -0.74 -42.72
N ASP A 61 0.77 -0.89 -43.86
CA ASP A 61 1.23 -2.17 -44.40
C ASP A 61 2.76 -2.22 -44.34
N ASP A 62 3.26 -2.52 -43.14
CA ASP A 62 4.68 -2.54 -42.82
C ASP A 62 5.09 -3.83 -42.08
N GLN A 63 6.35 -3.88 -41.65
CA GLN A 63 6.87 -5.01 -40.89
C GLN A 63 6.07 -5.24 -39.60
N PHE A 64 5.57 -4.18 -38.96
CA PHE A 64 4.84 -4.30 -37.70
C PHE A 64 3.47 -4.97 -37.93
N THR A 65 2.79 -4.69 -39.05
CA THR A 65 1.58 -5.44 -39.44
C THR A 65 1.82 -6.94 -39.58
N THR A 66 2.97 -7.33 -40.16
CA THR A 66 3.36 -8.75 -40.26
C THR A 66 3.62 -9.37 -38.87
N GLU A 67 4.20 -8.59 -37.95
CA GLU A 67 4.45 -9.02 -36.57
C GLU A 67 3.15 -9.19 -35.78
N ILE A 68 2.17 -8.30 -35.96
CA ILE A 68 0.82 -8.42 -35.38
C ILE A 68 0.13 -9.68 -35.90
N GLU A 69 0.12 -9.90 -37.22
CA GLU A 69 -0.50 -11.10 -37.81
C GLU A 69 0.11 -12.38 -37.23
N THR A 70 1.45 -12.39 -37.14
CA THR A 70 2.19 -13.50 -36.55
C THR A 70 1.79 -13.73 -35.10
N ALA A 71 1.77 -12.67 -34.28
CA ALA A 71 1.43 -12.74 -32.86
C ALA A 71 -0.01 -13.19 -32.60
N LEU A 72 -0.97 -12.73 -33.40
CA LEU A 72 -2.37 -13.15 -33.35
C LEU A 72 -2.51 -14.65 -33.68
N THR A 73 -1.79 -15.12 -34.71
CA THR A 73 -1.86 -16.51 -35.17
C THR A 73 -1.13 -17.48 -34.24
N SER A 74 0.00 -17.05 -33.67
CA SER A 74 0.81 -17.87 -32.76
C SER A 74 0.36 -17.76 -31.29
N HIS A 75 -0.58 -16.86 -30.98
CA HIS A 75 -0.96 -16.47 -29.63
C HIS A 75 0.24 -16.00 -28.79
N ASP A 76 1.10 -15.17 -29.38
CA ASP A 76 2.25 -14.58 -28.69
C ASP A 76 1.79 -13.53 -27.67
N GLN A 77 1.53 -14.02 -26.45
CA GLN A 77 1.04 -13.20 -25.34
C GLN A 77 1.99 -12.06 -24.98
N GLU A 78 3.30 -12.29 -25.10
CA GLU A 78 4.32 -11.30 -24.76
C GLU A 78 4.25 -10.14 -25.74
N PHE A 79 4.21 -10.44 -27.04
CA PHE A 79 4.05 -9.42 -28.08
C PHE A 79 2.74 -8.65 -27.92
N LEU A 80 1.62 -9.36 -27.72
CA LEU A 80 0.29 -8.74 -27.62
C LEU A 80 0.20 -7.80 -26.42
N LEU A 81 0.75 -8.17 -25.27
CA LEU A 81 0.80 -7.30 -24.08
C LEU A 81 1.78 -6.14 -24.26
N ALA A 82 2.96 -6.38 -24.81
CA ALA A 82 3.97 -5.34 -25.02
C ALA A 82 3.47 -4.23 -25.96
N ASN A 83 2.58 -4.58 -26.88
CA ASN A 83 2.03 -3.67 -27.88
C ASN A 83 0.58 -3.24 -27.61
N VAL A 84 0.05 -3.49 -26.41
CA VAL A 84 -1.35 -3.16 -26.06
C VAL A 84 -1.70 -1.68 -26.33
N THR A 85 -0.77 -0.75 -26.14
CA THR A 85 -0.96 0.68 -26.43
C THR A 85 -1.34 0.94 -27.89
N THR A 86 -0.78 0.17 -28.81
CA THR A 86 -1.07 0.30 -30.24
C THR A 86 -2.30 -0.51 -30.62
N LEU A 87 -2.40 -1.75 -30.13
CA LEU A 87 -3.44 -2.69 -30.53
C LEU A 87 -4.81 -2.35 -29.93
N ASN A 88 -4.83 -1.85 -28.69
CA ASN A 88 -6.04 -1.48 -27.97
C ASN A 88 -5.75 -0.33 -26.97
N PRO A 89 -5.79 0.94 -27.42
CA PRO A 89 -5.49 2.08 -26.57
C PRO A 89 -6.38 2.23 -25.33
N SER A 90 -7.65 1.81 -25.42
CA SER A 90 -8.56 1.81 -24.26
C SER A 90 -8.11 0.83 -23.19
N GLU A 91 -7.73 -0.38 -23.60
CA GLU A 91 -7.22 -1.40 -22.68
C GLU A 91 -5.91 -0.96 -22.03
N ALA A 92 -5.02 -0.35 -22.82
CA ALA A 92 -3.77 0.18 -22.32
C ALA A 92 -3.98 1.22 -21.21
N GLN A 93 -5.03 2.04 -21.30
CA GLN A 93 -5.39 3.00 -20.24
C GLN A 93 -5.86 2.30 -18.96
N VAL A 94 -6.66 1.24 -19.08
CA VAL A 94 -7.13 0.45 -17.93
C VAL A 94 -5.94 -0.22 -17.23
N LEU A 95 -5.11 -0.94 -17.98
CA LEU A 95 -3.91 -1.60 -17.45
C LEU A 95 -2.93 -0.62 -16.81
N ALA A 96 -2.73 0.55 -17.43
CA ALA A 96 -1.87 1.59 -16.88
C ALA A 96 -2.42 2.19 -15.58
N SER A 97 -3.75 2.35 -15.48
CA SER A 97 -4.39 2.83 -14.26
C SER A 97 -4.20 1.86 -13.10
N ILE A 98 -4.43 0.57 -13.32
CA ILE A 98 -4.27 -0.47 -12.29
C ILE A 98 -2.79 -0.61 -11.90
N GLN A 99 -1.88 -0.57 -12.88
CA GLN A 99 -0.44 -0.59 -12.62
C GLN A 99 0.01 0.63 -11.79
N GLY A 100 -0.49 1.83 -12.13
CA GLY A 100 -0.21 3.05 -11.37
C GLY A 100 -0.65 2.93 -9.91
N GLU A 101 -1.84 2.39 -9.66
CA GLU A 101 -2.29 2.11 -8.30
C GLU A 101 -1.38 1.09 -7.59
N ALA A 102 -0.98 0.01 -8.27
CA ALA A 102 -0.08 -0.99 -7.70
C ALA A 102 1.27 -0.37 -7.27
N ASP A 103 1.81 0.52 -8.10
CA ASP A 103 3.07 1.22 -7.84
C ASP A 103 2.95 2.20 -6.67
N ASP A 104 1.83 2.93 -6.58
CA ASP A 104 1.53 3.85 -5.48
C ASP A 104 1.42 3.09 -4.14
N VAL A 105 0.65 2.00 -4.12
CA VAL A 105 0.47 1.17 -2.91
C VAL A 105 1.78 0.50 -2.51
N ALA A 106 2.59 0.01 -3.47
CA ALA A 106 3.90 -0.57 -3.19
C ALA A 106 4.88 0.46 -2.62
N THR A 107 4.88 1.67 -3.16
CA THR A 107 5.69 2.79 -2.67
C THR A 107 5.31 3.14 -1.24
N GLU A 108 4.03 3.24 -0.95
CA GLU A 108 3.53 3.53 0.39
C GLU A 108 3.87 2.41 1.38
N ALA A 109 3.64 1.15 1.01
CA ALA A 109 3.99 -0.01 1.84
C ALA A 109 5.49 -0.02 2.20
N SER A 110 6.36 0.38 1.28
CA SER A 110 7.81 0.48 1.49
C SER A 110 8.18 1.60 2.48
N LYS A 111 7.56 2.78 2.38
CA LYS A 111 7.76 3.88 3.34
C LYS A 111 7.32 3.46 4.75
N VAL A 112 6.12 2.88 4.85
CA VAL A 112 5.55 2.40 6.11
C VAL A 112 6.41 1.29 6.71
N GLU A 113 6.92 0.37 5.88
CA GLU A 113 7.86 -0.65 6.34
C GLU A 113 9.12 -0.05 6.94
N LYS A 114 9.71 0.91 6.24
CA LYS A 114 10.89 1.62 6.71
C LYS A 114 10.62 2.34 8.02
N PHE A 115 9.50 3.07 8.11
CA PHE A 115 9.09 3.81 9.29
C PHE A 115 8.96 2.89 10.52
N TYR A 116 8.20 1.80 10.39
CA TYR A 116 8.01 0.89 11.52
C TYR A 116 9.31 0.20 11.94
N ARG A 117 10.14 -0.24 10.99
CA ARG A 117 11.41 -0.91 11.29
C ARG A 117 12.47 0.01 11.89
N GLU A 118 12.63 1.22 11.35
CA GLU A 118 13.72 2.11 11.73
C GLU A 118 13.36 3.04 12.90
N PHE A 119 12.07 3.31 13.12
CA PHE A 119 11.63 4.29 14.11
C PHE A 119 10.71 3.70 15.19
N ALA A 120 9.53 3.19 14.82
CA ALA A 120 8.51 2.84 15.80
C ALA A 120 8.89 1.61 16.65
N LEU A 121 9.29 0.49 16.02
CA LEU A 121 9.64 -0.75 16.71
C LEU A 121 10.79 -0.57 17.72
N PRO A 122 11.94 0.07 17.36
CA PRO A 122 13.00 0.30 18.32
C PRO A 122 12.57 1.11 19.56
N ILE A 123 11.69 2.10 19.38
CA ILE A 123 11.16 2.90 20.49
C ILE A 123 10.26 2.02 21.36
N ILE A 124 9.28 1.32 20.77
CA ILE A 124 8.37 0.44 21.50
C ILE A 124 9.13 -0.63 22.27
N GLU A 125 10.11 -1.30 21.64
CA GLU A 125 10.93 -2.32 22.29
C GLU A 125 11.72 -1.76 23.47
N ARG A 126 12.30 -0.55 23.33
CA ARG A 126 13.02 0.09 24.43
C ARG A 126 12.09 0.40 25.61
N LEU A 127 10.92 0.95 25.34
CA LEU A 127 9.90 1.25 26.35
C LEU A 127 9.39 -0.03 27.04
N GLN A 128 9.17 -1.12 26.29
CA GLN A 128 8.78 -2.42 26.84
C GLN A 128 9.88 -3.03 27.71
N ASN A 129 11.14 -2.98 27.26
CA ASN A 129 12.28 -3.50 28.01
C ASN A 129 12.50 -2.76 29.34
N ASN A 130 12.23 -1.45 29.36
CA ASN A 130 12.28 -0.62 30.56
C ASN A 130 10.97 -0.68 31.39
N ARG A 131 10.03 -1.59 31.04
CA ARG A 131 8.73 -1.81 31.71
C ARG A 131 7.86 -0.55 31.80
N MET A 132 8.04 0.37 30.85
CA MET A 132 7.36 1.65 30.81
C MET A 132 5.98 1.55 30.15
N ILE A 133 5.81 0.61 29.22
CA ILE A 133 4.58 0.39 28.46
C ILE A 133 4.23 -1.11 28.39
N HIS A 134 2.95 -1.40 28.15
CA HIS A 134 2.46 -2.72 27.75
C HIS A 134 1.46 -2.54 26.61
N VAL A 135 1.77 -3.02 25.41
CA VAL A 135 0.90 -2.84 24.25
C VAL A 135 -0.22 -3.87 24.27
N GLU A 136 -1.46 -3.41 24.49
CA GLU A 136 -2.66 -4.26 24.53
C GLU A 136 -3.33 -4.44 23.15
N ASP A 137 -3.37 -3.40 22.31
CA ASP A 137 -3.96 -3.44 20.97
C ASP A 137 -3.16 -2.55 19.98
N LEU A 138 -3.40 -2.70 18.68
CA LEU A 138 -2.85 -1.89 17.60
C LEU A 138 -3.94 -1.67 16.54
N THR A 139 -4.88 -0.74 16.76
CA THR A 139 -5.96 -0.46 15.79
C THR A 139 -5.55 0.53 14.69
N THR A 140 -6.26 0.59 13.55
CA THR A 140 -6.00 1.58 12.49
C THR A 140 -6.94 2.78 12.62
N SER A 141 -6.40 4.01 12.67
CA SER A 141 -7.23 5.23 12.64
C SER A 141 -7.49 5.68 11.21
N GLY A 142 -8.43 4.98 10.55
CA GLY A 142 -9.24 5.50 9.43
C GLY A 142 -8.57 5.93 8.12
N SER A 143 -7.24 6.05 8.01
CA SER A 143 -6.61 6.24 6.69
C SER A 143 -5.13 5.91 6.62
N ASN A 144 -4.26 6.41 7.50
CA ASN A 144 -2.81 6.39 7.23
C ASN A 144 -1.93 6.07 8.45
N SER A 145 -2.51 5.57 9.55
CA SER A 145 -1.74 5.30 10.77
C SER A 145 -2.38 4.22 11.64
N ASP A 146 -1.53 3.46 12.31
CA ASP A 146 -1.92 2.63 13.45
C ASP A 146 -1.99 3.50 14.71
N THR A 147 -3.05 3.36 15.48
CA THR A 147 -3.27 3.98 16.78
C THR A 147 -4.29 3.16 17.57
N VAL A 148 -3.82 2.45 18.58
CA VAL A 148 -4.02 2.74 20.03
C VAL A 148 -2.93 1.93 20.75
N VAL A 149 -1.81 2.54 21.10
CA VAL A 149 -0.87 1.89 22.03
C VAL A 149 -1.34 2.23 23.43
N GLU A 150 -1.85 1.24 24.16
CA GLU A 150 -2.11 1.39 25.59
C GLU A 150 -0.79 1.34 26.36
N ILE A 151 -0.66 2.20 27.37
CA ILE A 151 0.54 2.31 28.19
C ILE A 151 0.14 1.98 29.62
N ASN A 152 0.44 0.74 30.04
CA ASN A 152 0.41 0.35 31.45
C ASN A 152 1.79 0.52 32.07
N TYR A 153 1.84 1.28 33.16
CA TYR A 153 3.09 1.67 33.82
C TYR A 153 3.54 0.66 34.87
N PHE A 154 4.76 0.15 34.75
CA PHE A 154 5.43 -0.59 35.83
C PHE A 154 6.87 -0.16 36.12
N SER A 155 7.30 1.03 35.70
CA SER A 155 8.57 1.63 36.12
C SER A 155 8.39 3.06 36.67
N THR A 156 9.27 3.42 37.60
CA THR A 156 9.19 4.68 38.34
C THR A 156 9.47 5.87 37.42
N PHE A 157 8.91 7.04 37.72
CA PHE A 157 9.10 8.26 36.91
C PHE A 157 10.58 8.68 36.75
N ASP A 158 11.45 8.25 37.66
CA ASP A 158 12.89 8.47 37.57
C ASP A 158 13.52 7.73 36.37
N ASP A 159 13.04 6.53 36.04
CA ASP A 159 13.48 5.76 34.86
C ASP A 159 13.01 6.45 33.55
N PHE A 160 11.82 7.06 33.59
CA PHE A 160 11.26 7.82 32.46
C PHE A 160 12.10 9.07 32.12
N LYS A 161 12.58 9.79 33.13
CA LYS A 161 13.38 11.03 32.97
C LYS A 161 14.76 10.80 32.36
N GLU A 162 15.38 9.65 32.59
CA GLU A 162 16.73 9.35 32.09
C GLU A 162 16.74 9.07 30.57
N ASP A 163 15.67 8.48 30.04
CA ASP A 163 15.56 8.08 28.63
C ASP A 163 14.98 9.17 27.68
N PHE A 164 14.15 10.11 28.16
CA PHE A 164 13.46 11.12 27.33
C PHE A 164 14.06 12.54 27.41
N ASN A 165 15.39 12.66 27.24
CA ASN A 165 16.14 13.89 27.48
C ASN A 165 15.96 15.00 26.40
N GLY A 166 14.80 15.09 25.73
CA GLY A 166 14.60 15.96 24.56
C GLY A 166 13.27 16.70 24.43
N ALA A 167 12.24 16.42 25.24
CA ALA A 167 10.92 17.03 25.08
C ALA A 167 10.34 17.50 26.43
N ALA A 168 10.52 18.79 26.75
CA ALA A 168 10.13 19.36 28.04
C ALA A 168 8.61 19.25 28.33
N TYR A 169 7.76 19.27 27.31
CA TYR A 169 6.30 19.15 27.44
C TYR A 169 5.82 17.71 27.72
N VAL A 170 6.55 16.73 27.18
CA VAL A 170 6.24 15.29 27.33
C VAL A 170 6.42 14.84 28.79
N GLY A 171 7.32 15.49 29.53
CA GLY A 171 7.59 15.19 30.94
C GLY A 171 6.41 15.45 31.88
N GLU A 172 5.76 16.62 31.82
CA GLU A 172 4.70 17.00 32.77
C GLU A 172 3.41 16.18 32.57
N VAL A 173 3.01 15.95 31.32
CA VAL A 173 1.81 15.17 30.98
C VAL A 173 1.97 13.70 31.42
N ILE A 174 3.16 13.14 31.21
CA ILE A 174 3.45 11.75 31.57
C ILE A 174 3.59 11.61 33.09
N GLU A 175 4.23 12.56 33.79
CA GLU A 175 4.33 12.58 35.26
C GLU A 175 2.96 12.53 35.91
N GLN A 176 2.02 13.35 35.46
CA GLN A 176 0.69 13.42 36.04
C GLN A 176 -0.14 12.15 35.78
N ARG A 177 -0.09 11.60 34.56
CA ARG A 177 -0.79 10.35 34.22
C ARG A 177 -0.19 9.12 34.91
N LEU A 178 1.12 9.10 35.12
CA LEU A 178 1.82 8.12 35.94
C LEU A 178 1.32 8.14 37.40
N GLN A 179 1.19 9.33 37.98
CA GLN A 179 0.64 9.50 39.33
C GLN A 179 -0.83 9.06 39.41
N ASP A 180 -1.60 9.35 38.37
CA ASP A 180 -3.03 9.03 38.29
C ASP A 180 -3.32 7.56 37.90
N GLN A 181 -2.30 6.75 37.56
CA GLN A 181 -2.43 5.39 37.03
C GLN A 181 -3.37 5.29 35.81
N LYS A 182 -3.35 6.31 34.95
CA LYS A 182 -4.22 6.37 33.77
C LYS A 182 -3.47 5.96 32.51
N PRO A 183 -4.09 5.23 31.58
CA PRO A 183 -3.46 4.91 30.31
C PRO A 183 -3.13 6.19 29.53
N ILE A 184 -2.05 6.12 28.76
CA ILE A 184 -1.71 7.12 27.74
C ILE A 184 -1.87 6.49 26.37
N SER A 185 -2.60 7.17 25.49
CA SER A 185 -2.63 6.88 24.06
C SER A 185 -1.58 7.75 23.37
N LEU A 186 -0.66 7.12 22.62
CA LEU A 186 0.31 7.81 21.77
C LEU A 186 -0.12 7.73 20.31
N ILE A 187 0.00 8.84 19.57
CA ILE A 187 -0.24 8.88 18.13
C ILE A 187 1.11 9.07 17.44
N ILE A 188 1.66 7.98 16.89
CA ILE A 188 2.93 8.04 16.18
C ILE A 188 2.64 8.45 14.73
N THR A 189 2.89 9.71 14.37
CA THR A 189 2.70 10.21 12.98
C THR A 189 4.02 10.27 12.20
N GLU A 190 3.92 10.25 10.87
CA GLU A 190 5.05 10.22 9.93
C GLU A 190 5.86 11.53 9.87
N GLN A 191 5.52 12.55 10.67
CA GLN A 191 6.31 13.78 10.71
C GLN A 191 7.62 13.53 11.46
N ASN A 192 8.74 13.68 10.74
CA ASN A 192 10.13 13.45 11.17
C ASN A 192 10.62 14.21 12.44
N TYR A 193 9.73 14.86 13.18
CA TYR A 193 10.01 15.50 14.46
C TYR A 193 8.82 15.27 15.38
N PRO A 194 8.99 14.67 16.57
CA PRO A 194 7.93 14.63 17.57
C PRO A 194 7.55 16.07 17.90
N ASN A 195 6.38 16.50 17.43
CA ASN A 195 5.77 17.80 17.70
C ASN A 195 4.82 17.66 18.91
N GLU A 196 4.45 18.78 19.52
CA GLU A 196 3.55 18.85 20.69
C GLU A 196 2.17 18.18 20.47
N TYR A 197 1.83 17.86 19.20
CA TYR A 197 0.60 17.20 18.78
C TYR A 197 0.71 15.68 18.57
N ASP A 198 1.92 15.09 18.59
CA ASP A 198 2.11 13.63 18.41
C ASP A 198 1.77 12.82 19.69
N VAL A 199 1.63 13.51 20.82
CA VAL A 199 1.05 12.95 22.04
C VAL A 199 -0.29 13.63 22.29
N THR A 200 -1.31 13.24 21.52
CA THR A 200 -2.66 13.69 21.80
C THR A 200 -3.29 12.77 22.83
N LEU A 201 -3.56 13.30 24.03
CA LEU A 201 -4.41 12.62 25.00
C LEU A 201 -5.79 12.43 24.38
N MET A 202 -6.18 11.17 24.15
CA MET A 202 -7.58 10.89 23.85
C MET A 202 -8.41 11.33 25.06
N PRO A 203 -9.48 12.11 24.87
CA PRO A 203 -10.42 12.37 25.95
C PRO A 203 -10.91 11.02 26.49
N GLU A 204 -11.01 10.90 27.81
CA GLU A 204 -11.70 9.76 28.41
C GLU A 204 -13.09 9.74 27.79
N ASN A 205 -13.44 8.65 27.09
CA ASN A 205 -14.83 8.43 26.75
C ASN A 205 -15.58 8.44 28.09
N GLU A 206 -16.39 9.48 28.30
CA GLU A 206 -17.37 9.52 29.39
C GLU A 206 -18.49 8.53 29.08
N GLU A 207 -18.17 7.25 28.93
CA GLU A 207 -19.16 6.18 28.86
C GLU A 207 -18.67 5.04 29.78
N GLY A 208 -19.41 4.87 30.88
CA GLY A 208 -19.21 3.82 31.87
C GLY A 208 -19.81 2.48 31.50
#